data_AF-A0A6B0WCB9-F1
#
_entry.id   AF-A0A6B0WCB9-F1
#
_cell.length_a   1.000
_cell.length_b   1.000
_cell.length_c   1.000
_cell.angle_alpha   90.00
_cell.angle_beta   90.00
_cell.angle_gamma   90.00
#
_symmetry.space_group_name_H-M   'P 1'
#
loop_
_entity.id
_entity.type
_entity.pdbx_description
1 polymer ?
#
loop_
_entity_poly.entity_id
_entity_poly.type
_entity_poly.pdbx_seq_one_letter_code
_entity_poly.pdbx_strand_id
1 'polypeptide(L)'
;RAFISVNDDDKRNVVPIARDLAGLGFELVASKGTAAYLRAHGLDVEVVYKINEGRPHVGDRLVDRQVHLIINTPLGRESYFDDLTMRRVAMLYGIPCVTTLTGAAAAVSAIRALRSEKPS
;
A
#
# COMPACT_ATOMS: atom_id res chain seq x y z
N ARG A 1 8.82 -3.27 -1.44
CA ARG A 1 8.07 -2.07 -0.97
C ARG A 1 6.58 -2.36 -0.94
N ALA A 2 5.83 -1.77 0.00
CA ALA A 2 4.37 -1.85 0.07
C ALA A 2 3.75 -0.46 -0.17
N PHE A 3 2.84 -0.34 -1.13
CA PHE A 3 2.10 0.88 -1.41
C PHE A 3 0.79 0.94 -0.63
N ILE A 4 0.57 2.03 0.10
CA ILE A 4 -0.61 2.24 0.93
C ILE A 4 -1.33 3.52 0.50
N SER A 5 -2.59 3.40 0.11
CA SER A 5 -3.45 4.55 -0.18
C SER A 5 -4.85 4.27 0.32
N VAL A 6 -5.23 4.90 1.43
CA VAL A 6 -6.52 4.68 2.09
C VAL A 6 -7.33 5.96 2.17
N ASN A 7 -8.66 5.83 2.28
CA ASN A 7 -9.52 6.95 2.63
C ASN A 7 -9.29 7.45 4.07
N ASP A 8 -9.87 8.60 4.40
CA ASP A 8 -9.62 9.26 5.68
C ASP A 8 -10.16 8.47 6.87
N ASP A 9 -11.31 7.81 6.73
CA ASP A 9 -11.94 7.01 7.79
C ASP A 9 -11.09 5.78 8.16
N ASP A 10 -10.34 5.25 7.19
CA ASP A 10 -9.46 4.09 7.34
C ASP A 10 -8.07 4.45 7.90
N LYS A 11 -7.69 5.73 7.95
CA LYS A 11 -6.34 6.16 8.37
C LYS A 11 -5.95 5.68 9.75
N ARG A 12 -6.86 5.75 10.72
CA ARG A 12 -6.59 5.30 12.10
C ARG A 12 -6.28 3.81 12.13
N ASN A 13 -7.00 3.03 11.34
CA ASN A 13 -6.96 1.57 11.36
C ASN A 13 -5.81 1.01 10.50
N VAL A 14 -5.27 1.78 9.55
CA VAL A 14 -4.12 1.33 8.74
C VAL A 14 -2.78 1.44 9.47
N VAL A 15 -2.65 2.28 10.51
CA VAL A 15 -1.39 2.45 11.28
C VAL A 15 -0.83 1.12 11.81
N PRO A 16 -1.58 0.26 12.52
CA PRO A 16 -1.05 -1.02 12.98
C PRO A 16 -0.60 -1.92 11.82
N ILE A 17 -1.34 -1.93 10.70
CA ILE A 17 -1.00 -2.72 9.51
C ILE A 17 0.32 -2.22 8.89
N ALA A 18 0.50 -0.90 8.80
CA ALA A 18 1.72 -0.29 8.28
C ALA A 18 2.93 -0.56 9.19
N ARG A 19 2.75 -0.51 10.53
CA ARG A 19 3.80 -0.88 11.49
C ARG A 19 4.22 -2.33 11.33
N ASP A 20 3.26 -3.23 11.16
CA ASP A 20 3.55 -4.64 10.95
C ASP A 20 4.32 -4.88 9.64
N LEU A 21 3.92 -4.23 8.55
CA LEU A 21 4.66 -4.26 7.28
C LEU A 21 6.10 -3.76 7.44
N ALA A 22 6.30 -2.63 8.12
CA ALA A 22 7.63 -2.10 8.40
C ALA A 22 8.46 -3.07 9.27
N GLY A 23 7.85 -3.67 10.29
CA GLY A 23 8.49 -4.72 11.12
C GLY A 23 8.83 -5.99 10.33
N LEU A 24 8.11 -6.26 9.25
CA LEU A 24 8.44 -7.30 8.27
C LEU A 24 9.43 -6.79 7.19
N GLY A 25 10.10 -5.66 7.39
CA GLY A 25 11.13 -5.16 6.48
C GLY A 25 10.59 -4.65 5.13
N PHE A 26 9.30 -4.34 5.03
CA PHE A 26 8.81 -3.59 3.88
C PHE A 26 9.16 -2.11 4.02
N GLU A 27 9.83 -1.56 3.02
CA GLU A 27 9.82 -0.12 2.80
C GLU A 27 8.38 0.33 2.45
N LEU A 28 7.90 1.34 3.18
CA LEU A 28 6.55 1.87 3.02
C LEU A 28 6.56 3.01 1.99
N VAL A 29 5.68 2.94 1.00
CA VAL A 29 5.38 4.03 0.07
C VAL A 29 3.89 4.34 0.16
N ALA A 30 3.47 5.59 0.04
CA ALA A 30 2.07 5.95 0.19
C ALA A 30 1.66 7.20 -0.58
N SER A 31 0.36 7.32 -0.85
CA SER A 31 -0.23 8.57 -1.36
C SER A 31 -0.05 9.70 -0.35
N LYS A 32 0.02 10.95 -0.81
CA LYS A 32 0.39 12.13 0.01
C LYS A 32 -0.34 12.19 1.36
N GLY A 33 -1.66 12.05 1.37
CA GLY A 33 -2.48 12.13 2.59
C GLY A 33 -2.27 10.96 3.54
N THR A 34 -2.04 9.76 3.00
CA THR A 34 -1.75 8.55 3.77
C THR A 34 -0.34 8.64 4.38
N ALA A 35 0.66 9.04 3.59
CA ALA A 35 2.03 9.22 4.02
C ALA A 35 2.14 10.24 5.17
N ALA A 36 1.47 11.38 5.04
CA ALA A 36 1.45 12.40 6.08
C ALA A 36 0.90 11.85 7.41
N TYR A 37 -0.19 11.09 7.35
CA TYR A 37 -0.80 10.49 8.53
C TYR A 37 0.11 9.44 9.19
N LEU A 38 0.70 8.55 8.40
CA LEU A 38 1.60 7.50 8.90
C LEU A 38 2.88 8.10 9.51
N ARG A 39 3.46 9.12 8.88
CA ARG A 39 4.63 9.84 9.42
C ARG A 39 4.34 10.51 10.75
N ALA A 40 3.16 11.10 10.91
CA ALA A 40 2.72 11.66 12.19
C ALA A 40 2.62 10.60 13.31
N HIS A 41 2.56 9.31 12.96
CA HIS A 41 2.55 8.18 13.89
C HIS A 41 3.92 7.47 14.02
N GLY A 42 5.00 8.12 13.56
CA GLY A 42 6.38 7.68 13.74
C GLY A 42 6.87 6.67 12.69
N LEU A 43 6.18 6.52 11.56
CA LEU A 43 6.60 5.63 10.48
C LEU A 43 7.40 6.37 9.42
N ASP A 44 8.49 5.74 8.95
CA ASP A 44 9.17 6.20 7.74
C ASP A 44 8.42 5.71 6.50
N VAL A 45 8.04 6.65 5.65
CA VAL A 45 7.17 6.41 4.48
C VAL A 45 7.58 7.34 3.36
N GLU A 46 7.86 6.84 2.16
CA GLU A 46 8.09 7.66 0.96
C GLU A 46 6.74 8.06 0.31
N VAL A 47 6.65 9.31 -0.17
CA VAL A 47 5.46 9.78 -0.89
C VAL A 47 5.56 9.36 -2.36
N VAL A 48 4.50 8.76 -2.90
CA VAL A 48 4.35 8.44 -4.32
C VAL A 48 3.04 9.03 -4.83
N TYR A 49 3.06 9.67 -5.99
CA TYR A 49 1.88 10.28 -6.59
C TYR A 49 0.89 9.23 -7.09
N LYS A 50 -0.40 9.56 -7.07
CA LYS A 50 -1.40 8.83 -7.88
C LYS A 50 -1.13 9.06 -9.38
N ILE A 51 -1.76 8.26 -10.22
CA ILE A 51 -1.49 8.23 -11.67
C ILE A 51 -1.73 9.61 -12.31
N ASN A 52 -2.77 10.34 -11.87
CA ASN A 52 -3.08 11.68 -12.37
C ASN A 52 -2.39 12.84 -11.60
N GLU A 53 -1.55 12.56 -10.60
CA GLU A 53 -0.96 13.58 -9.73
C GLU A 53 0.49 13.99 -10.10
N GLY A 54 1.11 13.34 -11.10
CA GLY A 54 2.44 13.70 -11.60
C GLY A 54 3.40 12.52 -11.79
N ARG A 55 4.71 12.75 -11.64
CA ARG A 55 5.78 11.75 -11.78
C ARG A 55 6.85 11.89 -10.66
N PRO A 56 7.46 10.79 -10.19
CA PRO A 56 7.07 9.40 -10.43
C PRO A 56 5.75 9.06 -9.71
N HIS A 57 4.87 8.33 -10.37
CA HIS A 57 3.60 7.89 -9.77
C HIS A 57 3.57 6.39 -9.54
N VAL A 58 2.56 5.90 -8.82
CA VAL A 58 2.42 4.48 -8.47
C VAL A 58 2.44 3.56 -9.70
N GLY A 59 1.87 3.98 -10.84
CA GLY A 59 1.92 3.20 -12.08
C GLY A 59 3.34 2.86 -12.54
N ASP A 60 4.24 3.86 -12.59
CA ASP A 60 5.65 3.67 -12.93
C ASP A 60 6.31 2.70 -11.95
N ARG A 61 6.05 2.87 -10.64
CA ARG A 61 6.59 1.99 -9.60
C ARG A 61 6.13 0.53 -9.74
N LEU A 62 4.92 0.31 -10.27
CA LEU A 62 4.40 -1.03 -10.55
C LEU A 62 5.08 -1.65 -11.79
N VAL A 63 5.21 -0.87 -12.87
CA VAL A 63 5.89 -1.29 -14.11
C VAL A 63 7.35 -1.63 -13.84
N ASP A 64 8.03 -0.80 -13.05
CA ASP A 64 9.43 -1.00 -12.63
C ASP A 64 9.60 -2.10 -11.56
N ARG A 65 8.51 -2.77 -11.16
CA ARG A 65 8.49 -3.83 -10.13
C ARG A 65 9.06 -3.39 -8.77
N GLN A 66 8.95 -2.11 -8.44
CA GLN A 66 9.43 -1.56 -7.17
C GLN A 66 8.41 -1.76 -6.04
N VAL A 67 7.12 -1.86 -6.37
CA VAL A 67 6.03 -2.17 -5.42
C VAL A 67 5.61 -3.63 -5.53
N HIS A 68 5.45 -4.29 -4.38
CA HIS A 68 5.22 -5.73 -4.28
C HIS A 68 3.91 -6.09 -3.56
N LEU A 69 3.26 -5.09 -2.97
CA LEU A 69 1.97 -5.20 -2.30
C LEU A 69 1.28 -3.85 -2.37
N ILE A 70 -0.02 -3.85 -2.65
CA ILE A 70 -0.87 -2.66 -2.63
C ILE A 70 -1.98 -2.85 -1.60
N ILE A 71 -2.12 -1.87 -0.72
CA ILE A 71 -3.29 -1.71 0.16
C ILE A 71 -4.01 -0.45 -0.30
N ASN A 72 -5.20 -0.62 -0.87
CA ASN A 72 -6.00 0.47 -1.41
C ASN A 72 -7.45 0.39 -0.94
N THR A 73 -7.85 1.21 0.03
CA THR A 73 -9.28 1.30 0.35
C THR A 73 -9.96 2.30 -0.61
N PRO A 74 -11.17 2.00 -1.12
CA PRO A 74 -11.84 2.86 -2.08
C PRO A 74 -11.92 4.30 -1.59
N LEU A 75 -11.41 5.19 -2.43
CA LEU A 75 -11.52 6.63 -2.24
C LEU A 75 -12.79 7.14 -2.96
N GLY A 76 -13.28 8.32 -2.58
CA GLY A 76 -14.45 8.95 -3.20
C GLY A 76 -14.32 9.12 -4.73
N ARG A 77 -15.38 9.60 -5.38
CA ARG A 77 -15.49 9.67 -6.86
C ARG A 77 -14.25 10.21 -7.58
N GLU A 78 -13.56 11.20 -7.01
CA GLU A 78 -12.38 11.82 -7.61
C GLU A 78 -11.21 10.86 -7.81
N SER A 79 -11.03 9.87 -6.93
CA SER A 79 -9.92 8.91 -7.02
C SER A 79 -10.29 7.60 -7.72
N TYR A 80 -11.56 7.44 -8.12
CA TYR A 80 -12.05 6.18 -8.68
C TYR A 80 -11.29 5.74 -9.93
N PHE A 81 -11.02 6.68 -10.85
CA PHE A 81 -10.32 6.39 -12.10
C PHE A 81 -8.84 6.05 -11.88
N ASP A 82 -8.17 6.76 -10.97
CA ASP A 82 -6.79 6.46 -10.57
C ASP A 82 -6.69 5.07 -9.95
N ASP A 83 -7.55 4.77 -8.98
CA ASP A 83 -7.58 3.49 -8.29
C ASP A 83 -7.91 2.34 -9.25
N LEU A 84 -8.87 2.53 -10.17
CA LEU A 84 -9.20 1.54 -11.19
C LEU A 84 -8.02 1.25 -12.12
N THR A 85 -7.33 2.30 -12.56
CA THR A 85 -6.17 2.16 -13.45
C THR A 85 -5.02 1.47 -12.73
N MET A 86 -4.71 1.87 -11.50
CA MET A 86 -3.69 1.22 -10.66
C MET A 86 -4.03 -0.25 -10.42
N ARG A 87 -5.27 -0.61 -10.08
CA ARG A 87 -5.69 -2.01 -9.90
C ARG A 87 -5.53 -2.85 -11.17
N ARG A 88 -5.84 -2.28 -12.35
CA ARG A 88 -5.61 -2.95 -13.64
C ARG A 88 -4.12 -3.19 -13.90
N VAL A 89 -3.28 -2.19 -13.65
CA VAL A 89 -1.81 -2.33 -13.78
C VAL A 89 -1.30 -3.39 -12.80
N ALA A 90 -1.70 -3.33 -11.53
CA ALA A 90 -1.30 -4.32 -10.52
C ALA A 90 -1.68 -5.75 -10.93
N MET A 91 -2.90 -5.95 -11.44
CA MET A 91 -3.35 -7.24 -11.97
C MET A 91 -2.48 -7.71 -13.14
N LEU A 92 -2.18 -6.83 -14.11
CA LEU A 92 -1.36 -7.16 -15.28
C LEU A 92 0.05 -7.63 -14.89
N TYR A 93 0.63 -7.03 -13.84
CA TYR A 93 1.98 -7.37 -13.35
C TYR A 93 2.00 -8.39 -12.20
N GLY A 94 0.85 -8.98 -11.84
CA GLY A 94 0.74 -9.99 -10.79
C GLY A 94 1.07 -9.46 -9.39
N ILE A 95 0.87 -8.16 -9.15
CA ILE A 95 1.13 -7.52 -7.85
C ILE A 95 -0.14 -7.62 -6.99
N PRO A 96 -0.08 -8.27 -5.81
CA PRO A 96 -1.22 -8.39 -4.91
C PRO A 96 -1.80 -7.01 -4.54
N CYS A 97 -3.11 -6.86 -4.72
CA CYS A 97 -3.85 -5.65 -4.38
C CYS A 97 -5.00 -5.99 -3.46
N VAL A 98 -5.00 -5.41 -2.27
CA VAL A 98 -6.00 -5.64 -1.24
C VAL A 98 -6.82 -4.39 -1.01
N THR A 99 -8.15 -4.53 -1.05
CA THR A 99 -9.06 -3.38 -1.08
C THR A 99 -9.80 -3.09 0.23
N THR A 100 -9.51 -3.88 1.26
CA THR A 100 -10.11 -3.73 2.60
C THR A 100 -9.02 -3.78 3.65
N LEU A 101 -9.19 -3.07 4.77
CA LEU A 101 -8.24 -3.14 5.87
C LEU A 101 -8.21 -4.53 6.53
N THR A 102 -9.35 -5.20 6.60
CA THR A 102 -9.44 -6.56 7.13
C THR A 102 -8.67 -7.55 6.26
N GLY A 103 -8.81 -7.45 4.93
CA GLY A 103 -8.00 -8.23 3.99
C GLY A 103 -6.51 -7.90 4.11
N ALA A 104 -6.17 -6.64 4.31
CA ALA A 104 -4.77 -6.22 4.46
C ALA A 104 -4.15 -6.80 5.73
N ALA A 105 -4.87 -6.75 6.86
CA ALA A 105 -4.45 -7.38 8.11
C ALA A 105 -4.25 -8.90 7.94
N ALA A 106 -5.18 -9.58 7.26
CA ALA A 106 -5.07 -11.00 6.96
C ALA A 106 -3.83 -11.32 6.10
N ALA A 107 -3.58 -10.53 5.05
CA ALA A 107 -2.41 -10.70 4.18
C ALA A 107 -1.09 -10.51 4.95
N VAL A 108 -1.01 -9.48 5.81
CA VAL A 108 0.16 -9.23 6.65
C VAL A 108 0.40 -10.38 7.65
N SER A 109 -0.67 -10.89 8.26
CA SER A 109 -0.60 -12.07 9.14
C SER A 109 -0.06 -13.30 8.40
N ALA A 110 -0.57 -13.58 7.20
CA ALA A 110 -0.10 -14.68 6.37
C ALA A 110 1.39 -14.53 5.99
N ILE A 111 1.83 -13.32 5.60
CA ILE A 111 3.25 -13.05 5.30
C ILE A 111 4.13 -13.30 6.53
N ARG A 112 3.67 -12.89 7.72
CA ARG A 112 4.40 -13.13 8.98
C ARG A 112 4.53 -14.62 9.28
N ALA A 113 3.45 -15.39 9.14
CA ALA A 113 3.46 -16.83 9.35
C ALA A 113 4.46 -17.52 8.41
N LEU A 114 4.36 -17.27 7.10
CA LEU A 114 5.26 -17.84 6.09
C LEU A 114 6.74 -17.51 6.31
N ARG A 115 7.05 -16.35 6.88
CA ARG A 115 8.43 -15.97 7.21
C ARG A 115 8.95 -16.64 8.48
N SER A 116 8.05 -16.94 9.42
CA SER A 116 8.39 -17.65 10.66
C SER A 116 8.53 -19.15 10.44
N GLU A 117 7.87 -19.68 9.41
CA GLU A 117 7.93 -21.08 8.99
C GLU A 117 9.17 -21.46 8.19
N LYS A 118 10.03 -20.51 7.78
CA LYS A 118 11.31 -20.85 7.14
C LYS A 118 12.15 -21.69 8.12
N PRO A 119 12.31 -23.01 7.90
CA PRO A 119 13.21 -23.82 8.69
C PRO A 119 14.64 -23.46 8.26
N SER A 120 15.54 -23.46 9.24
CA SER A 120 16.99 -23.54 9.05
C SER A 120 17.39 -24.60 8.02
#